data_AF-A0A927GCZ2-F1
#
_entry.id   AF-A0A927GCZ2-F1
#
_cell.length_a   1.000
_cell.length_b   1.000
_cell.length_c   1.000
_cell.angle_alpha   90.00
_cell.angle_beta   90.00
_cell.angle_gamma   90.00
#
_symmetry.space_group_name_H-M   'P 1'
#
loop_
_entity.id
_entity.type
_entity.pdbx_description
1 polymer ?
#
loop_
_entity_poly.entity_id
_entity_poly.type
_entity_poly.pdbx_seq_one_letter_code
_entity_poly.pdbx_strand_id
1 'polypeptide(L)'
;MDLPIFYKRLLWATYLTAGMLLVWIGLNTWLSSSVWMGMRISQSALTVEYCEFNHLNRFFHQPINTYSNLAYFFLGVLILQIAGDDVKNQGKSGLNRLESFPLLSVVTGGCFLYLSIGSAFFHASLTYIGQRVDMNATYSILLTLVAIALYHVFYRLTLTSVQKKRWVVSLLAVIILFFQLALWVPSAQLVPALILLLNGLMVIHYVQFRNERSIWLVILGFVLVVIAIRIRTLDVQKVGCDPHSFFQGHALWHALTALSSFCSYSFFRFTFNAGHTRSES
;
A
#
# COMPACT_ATOMS: atom_id res chain seq x y z
N MET A 1 -4.15 -7.43 33.03
CA MET A 1 -2.87 -6.94 32.47
C MET A 1 -3.22 -6.20 31.18
N ASP A 2 -3.06 -4.88 31.15
CA ASP A 2 -3.40 -4.10 29.95
C ASP A 2 -2.38 -4.37 28.84
N LEU A 3 -2.83 -4.88 27.69
CA LEU A 3 -1.97 -5.02 26.52
C LEU A 3 -1.43 -3.63 26.10
N PRO A 4 -0.13 -3.52 25.78
CA PRO A 4 0.41 -2.29 25.23
C PRO A 4 -0.38 -1.87 23.98
N ILE A 5 -0.56 -0.56 23.80
CA ILE A 5 -1.43 0.03 22.75
C ILE A 5 -1.12 -0.54 21.36
N PHE A 6 0.16 -0.78 21.06
CA PHE A 6 0.59 -1.39 19.81
C PHE A 6 -0.02 -2.78 19.56
N TYR A 7 -0.02 -3.66 20.56
CA TYR A 7 -0.63 -4.98 20.44
C TYR A 7 -2.15 -4.90 20.29
N LYS A 8 -2.80 -3.97 20.99
CA LYS A 8 -4.24 -3.71 20.81
C LYS A 8 -4.54 -3.34 19.35
N ARG A 9 -3.71 -2.49 18.71
CA ARG A 9 -3.88 -2.12 17.29
C ARG A 9 -3.68 -3.30 16.33
N LEU A 10 -2.68 -4.13 16.57
CA LEU A 10 -2.43 -5.33 15.78
C LEU A 10 -3.62 -6.30 15.87
N LEU A 11 -4.12 -6.55 17.09
CA LEU A 11 -5.30 -7.39 17.29
C LEU A 11 -6.52 -6.86 16.54
N TRP A 12 -6.80 -5.55 16.62
CA TRP A 12 -7.90 -4.94 15.87
C TRP A 12 -7.73 -5.04 14.36
N ALA A 13 -6.51 -4.80 13.84
CA ALA A 13 -6.23 -4.97 12.42
C ALA A 13 -6.44 -6.44 11.99
N THR A 14 -6.02 -7.41 12.80
CA THR A 14 -6.25 -8.84 12.56
C THR A 14 -7.74 -9.17 12.58
N TYR A 15 -8.50 -8.70 13.58
CA TYR A 15 -9.94 -8.97 13.67
C TYR A 15 -10.71 -8.41 12.46
N LEU A 16 -10.41 -7.18 12.05
CA LEU A 16 -11.04 -6.57 10.87
C LEU A 16 -10.64 -7.28 9.57
N THR A 17 -9.38 -7.72 9.46
CA THR A 17 -8.90 -8.49 8.30
C THR A 17 -9.55 -9.87 8.25
N ALA A 18 -9.71 -10.55 9.38
CA ALA A 18 -10.44 -11.81 9.47
C ALA A 18 -11.93 -11.64 9.11
N GLY A 19 -12.55 -10.55 9.55
CA GLY A 19 -13.91 -10.18 9.13
C GLY A 19 -14.00 -9.99 7.61
N MET A 20 -13.05 -9.27 7.01
CA MET A 20 -13.01 -9.08 5.55
C MET A 20 -12.76 -10.40 4.81
N LEU A 21 -11.91 -11.27 5.33
CA LEU A 21 -11.71 -12.62 4.79
C LEU A 21 -13.02 -13.41 4.75
N LEU A 22 -13.80 -13.39 5.83
CA LEU A 22 -15.12 -14.05 5.87
C LEU A 22 -16.10 -13.45 4.85
N VAL A 23 -16.08 -12.13 4.68
CA VAL A 23 -16.88 -11.46 3.64
C VAL A 23 -16.47 -11.96 2.25
N TRP A 24 -15.17 -12.01 1.95
CA TRP A 24 -14.69 -12.47 0.63
C TRP A 24 -14.95 -13.96 0.39
N ILE A 25 -14.81 -14.81 1.41
CA ILE A 25 -15.24 -16.20 1.35
C ILE A 25 -16.73 -16.27 1.02
N GLY A 26 -17.57 -15.51 1.72
CA GLY A 26 -18.99 -15.40 1.43
C GLY A 26 -19.26 -14.98 -0.02
N LEU A 27 -18.64 -13.90 -0.49
CA LEU A 27 -18.81 -13.47 -1.89
C LEU A 27 -18.43 -14.58 -2.87
N ASN A 28 -17.32 -15.27 -2.66
CA ASN A 28 -16.85 -16.32 -3.56
C ASN A 28 -17.65 -17.63 -3.48
N THR A 29 -18.33 -17.89 -2.36
CA THR A 29 -19.22 -19.05 -2.21
C THR A 29 -20.60 -18.81 -2.83
N TRP A 30 -21.14 -17.60 -2.67
CA TRP A 30 -22.54 -17.31 -3.00
C TRP A 30 -22.73 -16.66 -4.37
N LEU A 31 -21.69 -16.01 -4.92
CA LEU A 31 -21.72 -15.43 -6.25
C LEU A 31 -21.01 -16.34 -7.27
N SER A 32 -21.32 -16.15 -8.55
CA SER A 32 -20.67 -16.83 -9.67
C SER A 32 -20.02 -15.83 -10.62
N SER A 33 -19.32 -16.32 -11.65
CA SER A 33 -18.73 -15.47 -12.68
C SER A 33 -19.74 -14.64 -13.48
N SER A 34 -21.05 -14.95 -13.36
CA SER A 34 -22.15 -14.17 -13.96
C SER A 34 -22.10 -12.68 -13.62
N VAL A 35 -21.57 -12.31 -12.45
CA VAL A 35 -21.41 -10.92 -11.99
C VAL A 35 -20.48 -10.11 -12.90
N TRP A 36 -19.55 -10.78 -13.59
CA TRP A 36 -18.58 -10.14 -14.48
C TRP A 36 -19.01 -10.14 -15.95
N MET A 37 -20.18 -10.72 -16.28
CA MET A 37 -20.65 -10.80 -17.66
C MET A 37 -20.83 -9.42 -18.28
N GLY A 38 -20.45 -9.29 -19.56
CA GLY A 38 -20.50 -8.03 -20.30
C GLY A 38 -19.36 -7.06 -20.00
N MET A 39 -18.52 -7.32 -18.99
CA MET A 39 -17.33 -6.52 -18.75
C MET A 39 -16.22 -6.88 -19.73
N ARG A 40 -15.50 -5.86 -20.22
CA ARG A 40 -14.36 -6.05 -21.12
C ARG A 40 -13.22 -6.78 -20.40
N ILE A 41 -12.73 -7.85 -21.00
CA ILE A 41 -11.59 -8.64 -20.49
C ILE A 41 -10.29 -7.79 -20.55
N SER A 42 -9.45 -7.90 -19.53
CA SER A 42 -8.16 -7.21 -19.49
C SER A 42 -7.11 -7.84 -20.41
N GLN A 43 -6.07 -7.10 -20.78
CA GLN A 43 -4.95 -7.67 -21.52
C GLN A 43 -4.25 -8.78 -20.73
N SER A 44 -4.12 -8.59 -19.42
CA SER A 44 -3.52 -9.57 -18.50
C SER A 44 -4.21 -10.92 -18.54
N ALA A 45 -5.55 -10.91 -18.63
CA ALA A 45 -6.35 -12.12 -18.74
C ALA A 45 -6.21 -12.78 -20.12
N LEU A 46 -6.18 -11.99 -21.19
CA LEU A 46 -5.98 -12.49 -22.56
C LEU A 46 -4.63 -13.18 -22.74
N THR A 47 -3.59 -12.69 -22.06
CA THR A 47 -2.24 -13.27 -22.12
C THR A 47 -1.95 -14.26 -21.00
N VAL A 48 -2.91 -14.53 -20.11
CA VAL A 48 -2.72 -15.34 -18.90
C VAL A 48 -1.45 -14.90 -18.15
N GLU A 49 -1.37 -13.61 -17.81
CA GLU A 49 -0.14 -12.97 -17.32
C GLU A 49 0.44 -13.67 -16.09
N TYR A 50 -0.40 -14.01 -15.10
CA TYR A 50 0.04 -14.62 -13.84
C TYR A 50 -0.08 -16.14 -13.85
N CYS A 51 0.76 -16.80 -13.04
CA CYS A 51 0.83 -18.26 -12.99
C CYS A 51 -0.49 -18.91 -12.56
N GLU A 52 -1.18 -18.32 -11.59
CA GLU A 52 -2.42 -18.86 -11.01
C GLU A 52 -3.48 -19.16 -12.08
N PHE A 53 -4.07 -20.36 -12.00
CA PHE A 53 -5.12 -20.80 -12.90
C PHE A 53 -6.35 -19.87 -12.86
N ASN A 54 -6.84 -19.48 -14.03
CA ASN A 54 -8.03 -18.65 -14.17
C ASN A 54 -9.31 -19.50 -14.11
N HIS A 55 -9.98 -19.49 -12.96
CA HIS A 55 -11.27 -20.15 -12.74
C HIS A 55 -12.45 -19.32 -13.25
N LEU A 56 -12.62 -19.23 -14.58
CA LEU A 56 -13.62 -18.37 -15.24
C LEU A 56 -15.10 -18.68 -14.92
N ASN A 57 -15.37 -19.79 -14.23
CA ASN A 57 -16.70 -20.17 -13.75
C ASN A 57 -16.98 -19.73 -12.31
N ARG A 58 -15.98 -19.21 -11.59
CA ARG A 58 -16.08 -18.78 -10.19
C ARG A 58 -16.18 -17.26 -10.09
N PHE A 59 -16.70 -16.76 -8.96
CA PHE A 59 -16.68 -15.33 -8.70
C PHE A 59 -15.25 -14.79 -8.57
N PHE A 60 -14.35 -15.50 -7.89
CA PHE A 60 -12.91 -15.19 -7.94
C PHE A 60 -12.23 -16.02 -9.03
N HIS A 61 -11.90 -15.38 -10.14
CA HIS A 61 -11.15 -16.03 -11.21
C HIS A 61 -9.74 -16.43 -10.75
N GLN A 62 -9.07 -15.64 -9.91
CA GLN A 62 -7.78 -15.97 -9.29
C GLN A 62 -7.86 -15.85 -7.75
N PRO A 63 -8.36 -16.89 -7.04
CA PRO A 63 -8.59 -16.84 -5.60
C PRO A 63 -7.37 -16.45 -4.76
N ILE A 64 -6.20 -17.05 -4.98
CA ILE A 64 -4.99 -16.83 -4.15
C ILE A 64 -4.47 -15.40 -4.35
N ASN A 65 -4.41 -14.90 -5.59
CA ASN A 65 -4.08 -13.51 -5.89
C ASN A 65 -5.15 -12.54 -5.36
N THR A 66 -6.43 -12.94 -5.31
CA THR A 66 -7.49 -12.13 -4.71
C THR A 66 -7.31 -12.03 -3.19
N TYR A 67 -7.21 -13.16 -2.47
CA TYR A 67 -7.10 -13.17 -1.00
C TYR A 67 -5.80 -12.56 -0.47
N SER A 68 -4.69 -12.69 -1.19
CA SER A 68 -3.40 -12.10 -0.76
C SER A 68 -3.44 -10.58 -0.64
N ASN A 69 -4.41 -9.91 -1.28
CA ASN A 69 -4.64 -8.48 -1.11
C ASN A 69 -5.12 -8.07 0.29
N LEU A 70 -5.48 -9.03 1.15
CA LEU A 70 -5.71 -8.78 2.58
C LEU A 70 -4.46 -8.27 3.31
N ALA A 71 -3.25 -8.49 2.77
CA ALA A 71 -2.03 -7.90 3.31
C ALA A 71 -2.07 -6.36 3.29
N TYR A 72 -2.56 -5.78 2.18
CA TYR A 72 -2.78 -4.34 2.09
C TYR A 72 -3.92 -3.89 3.00
N PHE A 73 -4.99 -4.68 3.12
CA PHE A 73 -6.11 -4.37 4.02
C PHE A 73 -5.62 -4.23 5.46
N PHE A 74 -4.90 -5.24 5.95
CA PHE A 74 -4.35 -5.27 7.29
C PHE A 74 -3.48 -4.04 7.58
N LEU A 75 -2.53 -3.75 6.70
CA LEU A 75 -1.61 -2.62 6.88
C LEU A 75 -2.33 -1.27 6.73
N GLY A 76 -3.31 -1.15 5.84
CA GLY A 76 -4.16 0.04 5.70
C GLY A 76 -4.96 0.33 6.96
N VAL A 77 -5.60 -0.69 7.55
CA VAL A 77 -6.31 -0.58 8.83
C VAL A 77 -5.35 -0.17 9.95
N LEU A 78 -4.15 -0.75 10.01
CA LEU A 78 -3.13 -0.38 11.01
C LEU A 78 -2.70 1.09 10.88
N ILE A 79 -2.46 1.57 9.65
CA ILE A 79 -2.11 2.97 9.39
C ILE A 79 -3.26 3.91 9.78
N LEU A 80 -4.52 3.56 9.47
CA LEU A 80 -5.67 4.38 9.86
C LEU A 80 -5.85 4.46 11.38
N GLN A 81 -5.60 3.37 12.11
CA GLN A 81 -5.58 3.40 13.58
C GLN A 81 -4.49 4.33 14.12
N ILE A 82 -3.28 4.27 13.55
CA ILE A 82 -2.19 5.20 13.89
C ILE A 82 -2.61 6.65 13.61
N ALA A 83 -3.21 6.91 12.45
CA ALA A 83 -3.68 8.24 12.07
C ALA A 83 -4.77 8.76 13.02
N GLY A 84 -5.70 7.90 13.44
CA GLY A 84 -6.74 8.25 14.42
C GLY A 84 -6.15 8.65 15.78
N ASP A 85 -5.10 7.98 16.23
CA ASP A 85 -4.40 8.35 17.45
C ASP A 85 -3.61 9.65 17.28
N ASP A 86 -3.01 9.88 16.12
CA ASP A 86 -2.32 11.13 15.80
C ASP A 86 -3.29 12.33 15.79
N VAL A 87 -4.53 12.14 15.33
CA VAL A 87 -5.61 13.15 15.42
C VAL A 87 -5.97 13.44 16.89
N LYS A 88 -6.14 12.40 17.72
CA LYS A 88 -6.49 12.57 19.15
C LYS A 88 -5.36 13.25 19.94
N ASN A 89 -4.12 13.09 19.50
CA ASN A 89 -2.94 13.63 20.17
C ASN A 89 -2.51 15.00 19.64
N GLN A 90 -3.24 15.62 18.70
CA GLN A 90 -2.92 16.96 18.18
C GLN A 90 -2.77 17.98 19.32
N GLY A 91 -1.76 18.84 19.22
CA GLY A 91 -1.47 19.88 20.22
C GLY A 91 -0.57 19.41 21.37
N LYS A 92 -0.26 18.11 21.50
CA LYS A 92 0.77 17.63 22.42
C LYS A 92 2.17 18.01 21.94
N SER A 93 3.09 18.23 22.87
CA SER A 93 4.51 18.47 22.57
C SER A 93 5.21 17.17 22.13
N GLY A 94 6.32 17.30 21.40
CA GLY A 94 7.16 16.16 21.02
C GLY A 94 6.61 15.28 19.90
N LEU A 95 5.53 15.68 19.23
CA LEU A 95 5.05 15.01 18.02
C LEU A 95 6.07 15.17 16.89
N ASN A 96 6.33 14.09 16.17
CA ASN A 96 7.10 14.18 14.94
C ASN A 96 6.31 14.87 13.82
N ARG A 97 7.01 15.16 12.72
CA ARG A 97 6.48 15.93 11.60
C ARG A 97 5.26 15.29 10.92
N LEU A 98 5.22 13.95 10.82
CA LEU A 98 4.09 13.22 10.25
C LEU A 98 2.95 13.07 11.28
N GLU A 99 3.26 12.85 12.56
CA GLU A 99 2.27 12.89 13.67
C GLU A 99 1.54 14.23 13.74
N SER A 100 2.27 15.33 13.51
CA SER A 100 1.70 16.68 13.44
C SER A 100 0.87 16.94 12.17
N PHE A 101 0.79 15.98 11.24
CA PHE A 101 0.02 16.08 10.01
C PHE A 101 -0.71 14.77 9.69
N PRO A 102 -1.67 14.37 10.54
CA PRO A 102 -2.29 13.04 10.50
C PRO A 102 -3.09 12.76 9.22
N LEU A 103 -3.56 13.79 8.51
CA LEU A 103 -4.27 13.60 7.24
C LEU A 103 -3.44 12.86 6.18
N LEU A 104 -2.12 13.01 6.17
CA LEU A 104 -1.26 12.25 5.25
C LEU A 104 -1.27 10.75 5.60
N SER A 105 -1.32 10.41 6.90
CA SER A 105 -1.48 9.03 7.36
C SER A 105 -2.87 8.49 7.03
N VAL A 106 -3.94 9.30 7.15
CA VAL A 106 -5.29 8.92 6.71
C VAL A 106 -5.32 8.59 5.22
N VAL A 107 -4.75 9.46 4.37
CA VAL A 107 -4.67 9.23 2.92
C VAL A 107 -3.86 7.97 2.63
N THR A 108 -2.70 7.78 3.29
CA THR A 108 -1.88 6.58 3.10
C THR A 108 -2.65 5.32 3.43
N GLY A 109 -3.31 5.25 4.60
CA GLY A 109 -4.13 4.11 4.99
C GLY A 109 -5.29 3.87 4.02
N GLY A 110 -5.94 4.94 3.56
CA GLY A 110 -6.96 4.88 2.51
C GLY A 110 -6.44 4.33 1.19
N CYS A 111 -5.24 4.70 0.74
CA CYS A 111 -4.62 4.17 -0.48
C CYS A 111 -4.28 2.67 -0.35
N PHE A 112 -3.86 2.20 0.83
CA PHE A 112 -3.68 0.77 1.09
C PHE A 112 -5.00 -0.01 1.00
N LEU A 113 -6.07 0.51 1.59
CA LEU A 113 -7.40 -0.12 1.47
C LEU A 113 -7.90 -0.08 0.02
N TYR A 114 -7.67 1.02 -0.68
CA TYR A 114 -8.02 1.14 -2.10
C TYR A 114 -7.27 0.11 -2.94
N LEU A 115 -5.97 -0.10 -2.72
CA LEU A 115 -5.21 -1.12 -3.45
C LEU A 115 -5.67 -2.52 -3.09
N SER A 116 -5.96 -2.79 -1.81
CA SER A 116 -6.53 -4.06 -1.39
C SER A 116 -7.79 -4.42 -2.19
N ILE A 117 -8.77 -3.52 -2.21
CA ILE A 117 -10.05 -3.75 -2.88
C ILE A 117 -9.90 -3.70 -4.41
N GLY A 118 -9.11 -2.76 -4.93
CA GLY A 118 -8.90 -2.58 -6.37
C GLY A 118 -8.18 -3.76 -7.02
N SER A 119 -7.11 -4.23 -6.39
CA SER A 119 -6.36 -5.41 -6.86
C SER A 119 -7.16 -6.70 -6.67
N ALA A 120 -7.87 -6.85 -5.54
CA ALA A 120 -8.79 -7.98 -5.35
C ALA A 120 -9.90 -7.98 -6.42
N PHE A 121 -10.47 -6.82 -6.75
CA PHE A 121 -11.46 -6.69 -7.82
C PHE A 121 -10.88 -7.08 -9.19
N PHE A 122 -9.63 -6.69 -9.47
CA PHE A 122 -8.95 -7.11 -10.68
C PHE A 122 -8.75 -8.63 -10.75
N HIS A 123 -8.20 -9.26 -9.72
CA HIS A 123 -7.97 -10.71 -9.72
C HIS A 123 -9.26 -11.53 -9.65
N ALA A 124 -10.31 -10.99 -9.03
CA ALA A 124 -11.63 -11.60 -9.01
C ALA A 124 -12.27 -11.61 -10.40
N SER A 125 -12.22 -10.47 -11.10
CA SER A 125 -12.97 -10.26 -12.35
C SER A 125 -12.15 -10.49 -13.62
N LEU A 126 -10.83 -10.27 -13.57
CA LEU A 126 -9.90 -10.23 -14.70
C LEU A 126 -10.28 -9.22 -15.81
N THR A 127 -11.03 -8.18 -15.44
CA THR A 127 -11.57 -7.18 -16.37
C THR A 127 -10.64 -5.98 -16.58
N TYR A 128 -10.81 -5.31 -17.71
CA TYR A 128 -10.06 -4.09 -18.07
C TYR A 128 -10.23 -2.99 -17.03
N ILE A 129 -11.47 -2.75 -16.57
CA ILE A 129 -11.75 -1.75 -15.53
C ILE A 129 -11.08 -2.16 -14.23
N GLY A 130 -11.17 -3.44 -13.83
CA GLY A 130 -10.44 -3.97 -12.68
C GLY A 130 -8.95 -3.66 -12.75
N GLN A 131 -8.31 -3.98 -13.89
CA GLN A 131 -6.88 -3.70 -14.10
C GLN A 131 -6.55 -2.20 -13.99
N ARG A 132 -7.42 -1.31 -14.47
CA ARG A 132 -7.24 0.13 -14.36
C ARG A 132 -7.33 0.60 -12.90
N VAL A 133 -8.28 0.07 -12.14
CA VAL A 133 -8.47 0.38 -10.72
C VAL A 133 -7.28 -0.11 -9.88
N ASP A 134 -6.84 -1.35 -10.08
CA ASP A 134 -5.66 -1.93 -9.44
C ASP A 134 -4.40 -1.07 -9.65
N MET A 135 -4.10 -0.73 -10.90
CA MET A 135 -2.95 0.11 -11.22
C MET A 135 -3.08 1.54 -10.68
N ASN A 136 -4.28 2.15 -10.75
CA ASN A 136 -4.50 3.47 -10.17
C ASN A 136 -4.29 3.49 -8.65
N ALA A 137 -4.72 2.44 -7.95
CA ALA A 137 -4.48 2.30 -6.52
C ALA A 137 -2.99 2.11 -6.19
N THR A 138 -2.25 1.36 -7.02
CA THR A 138 -0.78 1.24 -6.92
C THR A 138 -0.10 2.61 -7.02
N TYR A 139 -0.47 3.41 -8.02
CA TYR A 139 0.06 4.77 -8.15
C TYR A 139 -0.34 5.68 -6.98
N SER A 140 -1.54 5.50 -6.43
CA SER A 140 -2.03 6.30 -5.29
C SER A 140 -1.14 6.13 -4.05
N ILE A 141 -0.71 4.90 -3.74
CA ILE A 141 0.25 4.65 -2.65
C ILE A 141 1.58 5.33 -2.94
N LEU A 142 2.16 5.11 -4.12
CA LEU A 142 3.47 5.65 -4.49
C LEU A 142 3.50 7.18 -4.48
N LEU A 143 2.50 7.82 -5.09
CA LEU A 143 2.37 9.29 -5.12
C LEU A 143 2.17 9.87 -3.73
N THR A 144 1.38 9.21 -2.87
CA THR A 144 1.20 9.62 -1.48
C THR A 144 2.50 9.53 -0.70
N LEU A 145 3.25 8.43 -0.82
CA LEU A 145 4.53 8.26 -0.15
C LEU A 145 5.59 9.24 -0.67
N VAL A 146 5.62 9.51 -1.98
CA VAL A 146 6.48 10.56 -2.58
C VAL A 146 6.10 11.94 -2.03
N ALA A 147 4.81 12.26 -1.93
CA ALA A 147 4.36 13.53 -1.36
C ALA A 147 4.77 13.67 0.12
N ILE A 148 4.65 12.59 0.91
CA ILE A 148 5.17 12.55 2.29
C ILE A 148 6.68 12.78 2.29
N ALA A 149 7.42 12.10 1.42
CA ALA A 149 8.87 12.23 1.32
C ALA A 149 9.30 13.66 0.96
N LEU A 150 8.65 14.29 -0.02
CA LEU A 150 8.88 15.70 -0.37
C LEU A 150 8.61 16.63 0.81
N TYR A 151 7.47 16.46 1.50
CA TYR A 151 7.15 17.26 2.68
C TYR A 151 8.19 17.15 3.80
N HIS A 152 8.86 16.00 3.92
CA HIS A 152 9.93 15.76 4.88
C HIS A 152 11.28 16.29 4.41
N VAL A 153 11.65 16.09 3.14
CA VAL A 153 12.89 16.65 2.55
C VAL A 153 12.91 18.17 2.65
N PHE A 154 11.76 18.82 2.44
CA PHE A 154 11.57 20.25 2.68
C PHE A 154 11.19 20.54 4.15
N TYR A 155 11.99 20.04 5.09
CA TYR A 155 11.70 20.10 6.54
C TYR A 155 11.49 21.52 7.09
N ARG A 156 12.05 22.54 6.43
CA ARG A 156 11.89 23.96 6.82
C ARG A 156 10.51 24.52 6.50
N LEU A 157 9.71 23.85 5.67
CA LEU A 157 8.35 24.28 5.37
C LEU A 157 7.46 24.08 6.60
N THR A 158 6.86 25.14 7.11
CA THR A 158 5.84 25.07 8.17
C THR A 158 4.48 25.40 7.55
N LEU A 159 3.60 24.41 7.51
CA LEU A 159 2.28 24.56 6.90
C LEU A 159 1.23 24.86 7.97
N THR A 160 0.45 25.91 7.74
CA THR A 160 -0.80 26.17 8.49
C THR A 160 -1.82 25.05 8.26
N SER A 161 -2.82 24.94 9.13
CA SER A 161 -3.89 23.94 8.99
C SER A 161 -4.64 24.04 7.65
N VAL A 162 -4.78 25.25 7.10
CA VAL A 162 -5.39 25.48 5.77
C VAL A 162 -4.48 24.96 4.66
N GLN A 163 -3.18 25.26 4.72
CA GLN A 163 -2.21 24.76 3.73
C GLN A 163 -2.07 23.24 3.78
N LYS A 164 -2.13 22.63 4.97
CA LYS A 164 -2.18 21.17 5.14
C LYS A 164 -3.38 20.56 4.40
N LYS A 165 -4.58 21.13 4.56
CA LYS A 165 -5.78 20.67 3.82
C LYS A 165 -5.61 20.85 2.31
N ARG A 166 -5.11 22.01 1.87
CA ARG A 166 -4.82 22.27 0.45
C ARG A 166 -3.82 21.27 -0.13
N TRP A 167 -2.75 20.94 0.61
CA TRP A 167 -1.78 19.93 0.21
C TRP A 167 -2.45 18.57 -0.06
N VAL A 168 -3.32 18.12 0.85
CA VAL A 168 -4.06 16.87 0.69
C VAL A 168 -5.00 16.91 -0.52
N VAL A 169 -5.76 18.00 -0.70
CA VAL A 169 -6.64 18.17 -1.87
C VAL A 169 -5.83 18.15 -3.16
N SER A 170 -4.69 18.84 -3.22
CA SER A 170 -3.79 18.82 -4.36
C SER A 170 -3.22 17.44 -4.63
N LEU A 171 -2.86 16.68 -3.59
CA LEU A 171 -2.40 15.29 -3.73
C LEU A 171 -3.51 14.41 -4.32
N LEU A 172 -4.74 14.51 -3.82
CA LEU A 172 -5.87 13.75 -4.37
C LEU A 172 -6.15 14.13 -5.83
N ALA A 173 -6.07 15.42 -6.18
CA ALA A 173 -6.17 15.88 -7.56
C ALA A 173 -5.04 15.31 -8.43
N VAL A 174 -3.79 15.29 -7.95
CA VAL A 174 -2.66 14.67 -8.65
C VAL A 174 -2.92 13.18 -8.87
N ILE A 175 -3.41 12.44 -7.88
CA ILE A 175 -3.74 11.01 -8.02
C ILE A 175 -4.78 10.78 -9.12
N ILE A 176 -5.83 11.62 -9.15
CA ILE A 176 -6.89 11.55 -10.17
C ILE A 176 -6.33 11.89 -11.56
N LEU A 177 -5.54 12.96 -11.68
CA LEU A 177 -4.95 13.39 -12.95
C LEU A 177 -3.86 12.42 -13.44
N PHE A 178 -3.14 11.77 -12.53
CA PHE A 178 -2.12 10.78 -12.86
C PHE A 178 -2.72 9.56 -13.56
N PHE A 179 -4.02 9.27 -13.34
CA PHE A 179 -4.73 8.27 -14.12
C PHE A 179 -4.58 8.51 -15.63
N GLN A 180 -4.70 9.76 -16.08
CA GLN A 180 -4.56 10.10 -17.50
C GLN A 180 -3.16 9.78 -18.00
N LEU A 181 -2.11 10.20 -17.28
CA LEU A 181 -0.72 9.88 -17.63
C LEU A 181 -0.48 8.36 -17.71
N ALA A 182 -1.04 7.61 -16.76
CA ALA A 182 -0.91 6.16 -16.68
C ALA A 182 -1.61 5.40 -17.83
N LEU A 183 -2.44 6.08 -18.65
CA LEU A 183 -2.98 5.50 -19.87
C LEU A 183 -1.98 5.57 -21.04
N TRP A 184 -1.05 6.53 -21.02
CA TRP A 184 -0.10 6.77 -22.12
C TRP A 184 1.27 6.16 -21.86
N VAL A 185 1.68 6.06 -20.59
CA VAL A 185 3.00 5.55 -20.21
C VAL A 185 2.89 4.16 -19.60
N PRO A 186 3.67 3.17 -20.06
CA PRO A 186 3.64 1.82 -19.51
C PRO A 186 3.94 1.79 -18.01
N SER A 187 3.20 0.96 -17.27
CA SER A 187 3.42 0.76 -15.83
C SER A 187 4.82 0.24 -15.51
N ALA A 188 5.41 -0.54 -16.41
CA ALA A 188 6.78 -1.04 -16.34
C ALA A 188 7.85 0.08 -16.28
N GLN A 189 7.51 1.31 -16.68
CA GLN A 189 8.39 2.48 -16.54
C GLN A 189 7.98 3.36 -15.35
N LEU A 190 6.68 3.65 -15.24
CA LEU A 190 6.17 4.55 -14.19
C LEU A 190 6.41 4.01 -12.77
N VAL A 191 6.14 2.73 -12.53
CA VAL A 191 6.25 2.15 -11.18
C VAL A 191 7.70 2.14 -10.70
N PRO A 192 8.70 1.62 -11.46
CA PRO A 192 10.10 1.72 -11.06
C PRO A 192 10.59 3.16 -10.88
N ALA A 193 10.19 4.08 -11.75
CA ALA A 193 10.58 5.49 -11.63
C ALA A 193 10.10 6.12 -10.31
N LEU A 194 8.84 5.86 -9.93
CA LEU A 194 8.28 6.35 -8.66
C LEU A 194 8.93 5.68 -7.44
N ILE A 195 9.25 4.38 -7.51
CA ILE A 195 9.97 3.66 -6.45
C ILE A 195 11.37 4.26 -6.27
N LEU A 196 12.10 4.51 -7.36
CA LEU A 196 13.44 5.12 -7.32
C LEU A 196 13.39 6.55 -6.77
N LEU A 197 12.41 7.35 -7.20
CA LEU A 197 12.19 8.70 -6.68
C LEU A 197 11.92 8.66 -5.18
N LEU A 198 11.00 7.80 -4.72
CA LEU A 198 10.68 7.65 -3.30
C LEU A 198 11.92 7.28 -2.48
N ASN A 199 12.68 6.26 -2.91
CA ASN A 199 13.88 5.82 -2.20
C ASN A 199 14.96 6.90 -2.20
N GLY A 200 15.15 7.63 -3.31
CA GLY A 200 16.06 8.76 -3.37
C GLY A 200 15.70 9.86 -2.36
N LEU A 201 14.43 10.23 -2.27
CA LEU A 201 13.94 11.21 -1.28
C LEU A 201 14.09 10.70 0.15
N MET A 202 13.85 9.41 0.41
CA MET A 202 14.07 8.79 1.72
C MET A 202 15.55 8.82 2.12
N VAL A 203 16.47 8.54 1.19
CA VAL A 203 17.93 8.64 1.43
C VAL A 203 18.34 10.08 1.71
N ILE A 204 17.85 11.05 0.92
CA ILE A 204 18.10 12.48 1.17
C ILE A 204 17.65 12.87 2.58
N HIS A 205 16.43 12.49 2.97
CA HIS A 205 15.90 12.79 4.30
C HIS A 205 16.66 12.06 5.42
N TYR A 206 17.12 10.83 5.18
CA TYR A 206 18.00 10.13 6.11
C TYR A 206 19.31 10.89 6.33
N VAL A 207 19.95 11.39 5.27
CA VAL A 207 21.18 12.19 5.41
C VAL A 207 20.92 13.48 6.19
N GLN A 208 19.77 14.13 5.97
CA GLN A 208 19.36 15.32 6.72
C GLN A 208 19.17 15.05 8.23
N PHE A 209 18.72 13.84 8.60
CA PHE A 209 18.34 13.47 9.98
C PHE A 209 18.91 12.11 10.42
N ARG A 210 20.20 11.87 10.14
CA ARG A 210 20.88 10.55 10.31
C ARG A 210 20.79 9.96 11.71
N ASN A 211 20.68 10.80 12.73
CA ASN A 211 20.62 10.38 14.13
C ASN A 211 19.18 10.09 14.62
N GLU A 212 18.17 10.48 13.85
CA GLU A 212 16.75 10.30 14.22
C GLU A 212 16.07 9.19 13.41
N ARG A 213 16.61 8.89 12.22
CA ARG A 213 16.02 8.00 11.22
C ARG A 213 16.85 6.74 11.04
N SER A 214 16.21 5.59 10.90
CA SER A 214 16.91 4.35 10.59
C SER A 214 16.99 4.11 9.11
N ILE A 215 18.23 4.02 8.62
CA ILE A 215 18.53 3.58 7.26
C ILE A 215 18.03 2.15 7.00
N TRP A 216 17.91 1.32 8.03
CA TRP A 216 17.45 -0.06 7.88
C TRP A 216 16.02 -0.17 7.37
N LEU A 217 15.15 0.80 7.65
CA LEU A 217 13.79 0.82 7.08
C LEU A 217 13.83 1.12 5.56
N VAL A 218 14.77 1.95 5.11
CA VAL A 218 14.99 2.22 3.68
C VAL A 218 15.53 0.96 3.00
N ILE A 219 16.57 0.36 3.56
CA ILE A 219 17.20 -0.86 3.03
C ILE A 219 16.20 -2.02 2.98
N LEU A 220 15.48 -2.27 4.08
CA LEU A 220 14.48 -3.33 4.15
C LEU A 220 13.37 -3.10 3.11
N GLY A 221 12.82 -1.89 3.03
CA GLY A 221 11.81 -1.54 2.04
C GLY A 221 12.29 -1.77 0.60
N PHE A 222 13.53 -1.35 0.29
CA PHE A 222 14.13 -1.53 -1.03
C PHE A 222 14.38 -3.01 -1.36
N VAL A 223 14.95 -3.79 -0.43
CA VAL A 223 15.18 -5.23 -0.62
C VAL A 223 13.87 -5.97 -0.82
N LEU A 224 12.83 -5.67 -0.02
CA LEU A 224 11.51 -6.29 -0.17
C LEU A 224 10.92 -6.04 -1.56
N VAL A 225 10.95 -4.81 -2.08
CA VAL A 225 10.39 -4.51 -3.41
C VAL A 225 11.23 -5.12 -4.53
N VAL A 226 12.56 -5.18 -4.41
CA VAL A 226 13.42 -5.85 -5.40
C VAL A 226 13.11 -7.35 -5.44
N ILE A 227 13.04 -8.01 -4.28
CA ILE A 227 12.67 -9.42 -4.19
C ILE A 227 11.28 -9.64 -4.79
N ALA A 228 10.33 -8.78 -4.45
CA ALA A 228 8.99 -8.83 -5.02
C ALA A 228 9.06 -8.75 -6.56
N ILE A 229 9.78 -7.77 -7.14
CA ILE A 229 9.85 -7.59 -8.60
C ILE A 229 10.41 -8.86 -9.25
N ARG A 230 11.42 -9.48 -8.65
CA ARG A 230 11.98 -10.75 -9.15
C ARG A 230 10.95 -11.87 -9.09
N ILE A 231 10.23 -12.03 -7.98
CA ILE A 231 9.20 -13.06 -7.82
C ILE A 231 8.08 -12.86 -8.85
N ARG A 232 7.56 -11.65 -9.01
CA ARG A 232 6.54 -11.34 -10.03
C ARG A 232 7.07 -11.62 -11.45
N THR A 233 8.33 -11.29 -11.72
CA THR A 233 8.93 -11.55 -13.04
C THR A 233 8.99 -13.05 -13.34
N LEU A 234 9.41 -13.87 -12.37
CA LEU A 234 9.44 -15.33 -12.51
C LEU A 234 8.03 -15.91 -12.68
N ASP A 235 7.06 -15.39 -11.93
CA ASP A 235 5.64 -15.76 -12.03
C ASP A 235 5.08 -15.49 -13.44
N VAL A 236 5.35 -14.31 -13.99
CA VAL A 236 4.93 -13.94 -15.36
C VAL A 236 5.64 -14.78 -16.42
N GLN A 237 6.92 -15.10 -16.22
CA GLN A 237 7.70 -15.98 -17.09
C GLN A 237 7.37 -17.47 -16.93
N LYS A 238 6.47 -17.83 -16.01
CA LYS A 238 6.08 -19.21 -15.68
C LYS A 238 7.22 -20.09 -15.18
N VAL A 239 8.29 -19.50 -14.66
CA VAL A 239 9.44 -20.26 -14.14
C VAL A 239 9.06 -20.88 -12.80
N GLY A 240 9.03 -22.21 -12.73
CA GLY A 240 8.59 -22.94 -11.53
C GLY A 240 7.09 -22.78 -11.22
N CYS A 241 6.28 -22.50 -12.25
CA CYS A 241 4.84 -22.29 -12.11
C CYS A 241 4.07 -23.60 -11.93
N ASP A 242 3.35 -23.70 -10.82
CA ASP A 242 2.23 -24.64 -10.64
C ASP A 242 0.92 -23.83 -10.56
N PRO A 243 0.09 -23.84 -11.61
CA PRO A 243 -1.10 -23.01 -11.69
C PRO A 243 -2.18 -23.41 -10.67
N HIS A 244 -2.11 -24.61 -10.08
CA HIS A 244 -3.06 -25.10 -9.07
C HIS A 244 -2.52 -25.05 -7.63
N SER A 245 -1.30 -24.55 -7.44
CA SER A 245 -0.69 -24.41 -6.12
C SER A 245 -1.45 -23.41 -5.24
N PHE A 246 -1.51 -23.70 -3.94
CA PHE A 246 -2.00 -22.75 -2.91
C PHE A 246 -1.02 -21.61 -2.63
N PHE A 247 0.18 -21.68 -3.21
CA PHE A 247 1.21 -20.65 -3.14
C PHE A 247 1.51 -20.14 -4.55
N GLN A 248 1.24 -18.85 -4.77
CA GLN A 248 1.43 -18.17 -6.04
C GLN A 248 2.48 -17.08 -5.89
N GLY A 249 3.40 -16.96 -6.87
CA GLY A 249 4.45 -15.94 -6.83
C GLY A 249 3.85 -14.54 -6.80
N HIS A 250 2.80 -14.31 -7.58
CA HIS A 250 2.09 -13.03 -7.59
C HIS A 250 1.38 -12.71 -6.26
N ALA A 251 0.90 -13.71 -5.53
CA ALA A 251 0.35 -13.52 -4.18
C ALA A 251 1.43 -13.11 -3.16
N LEU A 252 2.63 -13.70 -3.24
CA LEU A 252 3.76 -13.25 -2.42
C LEU A 252 4.21 -11.84 -2.80
N TRP A 253 4.13 -11.47 -4.08
CA TRP A 253 4.36 -10.09 -4.53
C TRP A 253 3.47 -9.08 -3.78
N HIS A 254 2.17 -9.36 -3.61
CA HIS A 254 1.27 -8.47 -2.85
C HIS A 254 1.74 -8.27 -1.41
N ALA A 255 2.08 -9.34 -0.71
CA ALA A 255 2.53 -9.24 0.68
C ALA A 255 3.84 -8.44 0.82
N LEU A 256 4.82 -8.71 -0.05
CA LEU A 256 6.13 -8.04 0.00
C LEU A 256 6.05 -6.56 -0.36
N THR A 257 5.24 -6.19 -1.34
CA THR A 257 5.06 -4.78 -1.74
C THR A 257 4.22 -3.99 -0.74
N ALA A 258 3.24 -4.62 -0.08
CA ALA A 258 2.52 -4.04 1.05
C ALA A 258 3.48 -3.75 2.21
N LEU A 259 4.32 -4.71 2.58
CA LEU A 259 5.35 -4.56 3.63
C LEU A 259 6.39 -3.48 3.26
N SER A 260 6.89 -3.49 2.03
CA SER A 260 7.83 -2.47 1.54
C SER A 260 7.26 -1.06 1.67
N SER A 261 6.02 -0.86 1.20
CA SER A 261 5.33 0.42 1.31
C SER A 261 5.09 0.84 2.76
N PHE A 262 4.81 -0.12 3.64
CA PHE A 262 4.68 0.13 5.08
C PHE A 262 6.01 0.49 5.74
N CYS A 263 7.14 -0.08 5.29
CA CYS A 263 8.48 0.36 5.71
C CYS A 263 8.73 1.81 5.31
N SER A 264 8.37 2.22 4.10
CA SER A 264 8.48 3.62 3.65
C SER A 264 7.63 4.57 4.48
N TYR A 265 6.38 4.21 4.81
CA TYR A 265 5.56 4.99 5.76
C TYR A 265 6.21 5.06 7.15
N SER A 266 6.66 3.91 7.66
CA SER A 266 7.28 3.76 8.98
C SER A 266 8.55 4.59 9.13
N PHE A 267 9.34 4.74 8.06
CA PHE A 267 10.55 5.57 8.04
C PHE A 267 10.25 7.04 8.40
N PHE A 268 9.15 7.59 7.87
CA PHE A 268 8.72 8.95 8.21
C PHE A 268 7.97 9.00 9.54
N ARG A 269 7.22 7.94 9.88
CA ARG A 269 6.37 7.90 11.06
C ARG A 269 7.11 7.68 12.37
N PHE A 270 8.22 6.94 12.39
CA PHE A 270 8.93 6.58 13.62
C PHE A 270 10.33 7.17 13.67
N THR A 271 10.74 7.58 14.87
CA THR A 271 12.06 8.15 15.19
C THR A 271 12.70 7.33 16.30
N PHE A 272 14.00 7.05 16.22
CA PHE A 272 14.70 6.13 17.14
C PHE A 272 15.02 6.76 18.51
N ASN A 273 15.13 8.08 18.59
CA ASN A 273 15.59 8.77 19.81
C ASN A 273 14.48 9.40 20.66
N ALA A 274 13.20 9.09 20.43
CA ALA A 274 12.08 9.61 21.23
C ALA A 274 12.03 9.06 22.69
N GLY A 275 12.99 8.20 23.07
CA GLY A 275 13.10 7.59 24.40
C GLY A 275 14.09 8.26 25.37
N HIS A 276 14.92 9.22 24.94
CA HIS A 276 15.93 9.85 25.82
C HIS A 276 15.49 11.19 26.45
N THR A 277 14.28 11.67 26.17
CA THR A 277 13.72 12.91 26.74
C THR A 277 12.36 12.69 27.40
N ARG A 278 12.05 11.45 27.82
CA ARG A 278 10.82 11.11 28.56
C ARG A 278 11.04 10.83 30.05
N SER A 279 12.23 11.13 30.59
CA SER A 279 12.55 10.92 32.01
C SER A 279 12.70 12.20 32.84
N GLU A 280 12.45 13.39 32.30
CA GLU A 280 12.58 14.65 33.05
C GLU A 280 11.53 15.67 32.62
N SER A 281 10.34 15.61 33.21
CA SER A 281 9.49 16.74 33.65
C SER A 281 8.15 16.23 34.16
#